data_AF-A0A1G7X904-F1
#
_entry.id   AF-A0A1G7X904-F1
#
_cell.length_a   1.000
_cell.length_b   1.000
_cell.length_c   1.000
_cell.angle_alpha   90.00
_cell.angle_beta   90.00
_cell.angle_gamma   90.00
#
_symmetry.space_group_name_H-M   'P 1'
#
loop_
_entity.id
_entity.type
_entity.pdbx_description
1 polymer ?
#
loop_
_entity_poly.entity_id
_entity_poly.type
_entity_poly.pdbx_seq_one_letter_code
_entity_poly.pdbx_strand_id
1 'polypeptide(L)'
;MWSVLVIDQAAERKTDAVVTVKIAAPHQPVPPEAIPGTDVRPVVFEGLTVTPWIDDKACRGVHAGERHRCRAKLGYSLRASGMKPVGAKPAAKAA
;
A
#
# COMPACT_ATOMS: atom_id res chain seq x y z
N MET A 1 -14.08 -2.84 0.65
CA MET A 1 -12.60 -2.70 0.68
C MET A 1 -12.28 -1.26 1.01
N TRP A 2 -11.50 -1.01 2.06
CA TRP A 2 -11.10 0.33 2.48
C TRP A 2 -9.76 0.71 1.88
N SER A 3 -9.52 2.00 1.65
CA SER A 3 -8.24 2.49 1.11
C SER A 3 -7.57 3.34 2.17
N VAL A 4 -6.34 2.97 2.53
CA VAL A 4 -5.50 3.74 3.45
C VAL A 4 -4.28 4.22 2.68
N LEU A 5 -4.06 5.53 2.72
CA LEU A 5 -2.88 6.16 2.14
C LEU A 5 -1.78 6.14 3.20
N VAL A 6 -0.62 5.59 2.83
CA VAL A 6 0.56 5.49 3.69
C VAL A 6 1.64 6.35 3.09
N ILE A 7 2.25 7.17 3.94
CA ILE A 7 3.36 8.05 3.57
C ILE A 7 4.64 7.41 4.09
N ASP A 8 5.58 7.16 3.19
CA ASP A 8 6.95 6.80 3.54
C ASP A 8 7.80 8.08 3.56
N GLN A 9 8.15 8.53 4.77
CA GLN A 9 8.97 9.74 4.95
C GLN A 9 10.43 9.53 4.56
N ALA A 10 10.88 8.28 4.38
CA ALA A 10 12.24 7.95 3.98
C ALA A 10 12.38 7.68 2.47
N ALA A 11 11.30 7.79 1.69
CA ALA A 11 11.34 7.49 0.28
C ALA A 11 12.29 8.41 -0.50
N GLU A 12 13.24 7.81 -1.23
CA GLU A 12 14.21 8.55 -2.06
C GLU A 12 13.57 9.21 -3.28
N ARG A 13 12.51 8.59 -3.83
CA ARG A 13 11.78 9.10 -4.99
C ARG A 13 10.39 9.55 -4.58
N LYS A 14 9.99 10.75 -5.02
CA LYS A 14 8.64 11.30 -4.79
C LYS A 14 7.51 10.36 -5.24
N THR A 15 7.75 9.56 -6.27
CA THR A 15 6.77 8.58 -6.78
C THR A 15 6.52 7.43 -5.83
N ASP A 16 7.45 7.16 -4.91
CA ASP A 16 7.44 6.02 -4.02
C ASP A 16 7.06 6.45 -2.57
N ALA A 17 6.99 7.76 -2.33
CA ALA A 17 6.68 8.36 -1.02
C ALA A 17 5.24 8.10 -0.54
N VAL A 18 4.35 7.67 -1.44
CA VAL A 18 2.95 7.41 -1.12
C VAL A 18 2.53 6.08 -1.72
N VAL A 19 2.00 5.19 -0.87
CA VAL A 19 1.39 3.93 -1.31
C VAL A 19 -0.02 3.79 -0.77
N THR A 20 -0.88 3.11 -1.51
CA THR A 20 -2.24 2.79 -1.06
C THR A 20 -2.30 1.34 -0.62
N VAL A 21 -2.68 1.12 0.64
CA VAL A 21 -3.01 -0.21 1.17
C VAL A 21 -4.52 -0.40 1.12
N LYS A 22 -4.98 -1.49 0.49
CA LYS A 22 -6.39 -1.85 0.48
C LYS A 22 -6.67 -2.81 1.64
N ILE A 23 -7.61 -2.46 2.51
CA ILE A 23 -7.96 -3.28 3.68
C ILE A 23 -9.30 -3.99 3.47
N ALA A 24 -9.28 -5.32 3.58
CA ALA A 24 -10.44 -6.19 3.54
C ALA A 24 -11.02 -6.37 4.94
N ALA A 25 -11.71 -5.35 5.45
CA ALA A 25 -12.39 -5.36 6.75
C ALA A 25 -13.90 -5.07 6.58
N PRO A 26 -14.77 -5.68 7.41
CA PRO A 26 -16.22 -5.47 7.34
C PRO A 26 -16.64 -4.05 7.72
N HIS A 27 -15.87 -3.37 8.55
CA HIS A 27 -16.08 -1.98 8.98
C HIS A 27 -14.86 -1.12 8.67
N GLN A 28 -15.05 0.21 8.72
CA GLN A 28 -13.98 1.17 8.45
C GLN A 28 -12.83 0.99 9.47
N PRO A 29 -11.59 0.77 9.02
CA PRO A 29 -10.44 0.76 9.91
C PRO A 29 -10.23 2.14 10.52
N VAL A 30 -10.11 2.20 11.85
CA VAL A 30 -9.82 3.44 12.58
C VAL A 30 -8.31 3.54 12.83
N PRO A 31 -7.61 4.58 12.33
CA PRO A 31 -6.20 4.79 12.59
C PRO A 31 -5.88 4.83 14.10
N PRO A 32 -4.77 4.24 14.54
CA PRO A 32 -4.25 4.43 15.89
C PRO A 32 -4.00 5.90 16.23
N GLU A 33 -3.76 6.13 17.51
CA GLU A 33 -3.36 7.44 18.03
C GLU A 33 -2.05 7.92 17.38
N ALA A 34 -1.95 9.23 17.23
CA ALA A 34 -0.73 9.85 16.74
C ALA A 34 0.34 9.86 17.84
N ILE A 35 1.61 9.87 17.45
CA ILE A 35 2.72 10.05 18.38
C ILE A 35 2.62 11.48 18.95
N PRO A 36 2.68 11.66 20.29
CA PRO A 36 2.59 12.98 20.91
C PRO A 36 3.56 14.00 20.28
N GLY A 37 3.03 15.17 19.93
CA GLY A 37 3.80 16.23 19.26
C GLY A 37 3.96 16.07 17.75
N THR A 38 3.32 15.07 17.14
CA THR A 38 3.34 14.86 15.67
C THR A 38 1.95 14.47 15.16
N ASP A 39 1.74 14.54 13.85
CA ASP A 39 0.56 13.97 13.16
C ASP A 39 0.80 12.53 12.65
N VAL A 40 1.94 11.92 13.03
CA VAL A 40 2.33 10.58 12.56
C VAL A 40 1.58 9.52 13.36
N ARG A 41 0.87 8.63 12.65
CA ARG A 41 0.09 7.52 13.21
C ARG A 41 0.73 6.18 12.82
N PRO A 42 1.61 5.62 13.66
CA PRO A 42 2.31 4.38 13.32
C PRO A 42 1.35 3.19 13.34
N VAL A 43 1.39 2.37 12.29
CA VAL A 43 0.50 1.22 12.08
C VAL A 43 1.27 -0.04 11.75
N VAL A 44 0.79 -1.17 12.24
CA VAL A 44 1.12 -2.50 11.73
C VAL A 44 -0.07 -2.99 10.93
N PHE A 45 0.12 -3.26 9.64
CA PHE A 45 -0.91 -3.91 8.81
C PHE A 45 -0.94 -5.42 9.09
N GLU A 46 -2.13 -5.95 9.30
CA GLU A 46 -2.33 -7.37 9.56
C GLU A 46 -2.54 -8.12 8.23
N GLY A 47 -1.89 -9.27 8.08
CA GLY A 47 -2.01 -10.08 6.86
C GLY A 47 -1.59 -9.33 5.60
N LEU A 48 -0.59 -8.45 5.70
CA LEU A 48 -0.12 -7.68 4.54
C LEU A 48 0.37 -8.63 3.44
N THR A 49 -0.20 -8.48 2.26
CA THR A 49 0.20 -9.16 1.03
C THR A 49 0.63 -8.13 0.01
N VAL A 50 1.70 -8.45 -0.70
CA VAL A 50 2.27 -7.64 -1.77
C VAL A 50 2.21 -8.45 -3.05
N THR A 51 1.44 -7.98 -4.02
CA THR A 51 1.30 -8.64 -5.32
C THR A 51 1.98 -7.81 -6.40
N PRO A 52 3.06 -8.31 -7.03
CA PRO A 52 3.66 -7.65 -8.18
C PRO A 52 2.75 -7.76 -9.40
N TRP A 53 2.78 -6.73 -10.25
CA TRP A 53 2.09 -6.72 -11.54
C TRP A 53 2.85 -5.86 -12.54
N ILE A 54 2.63 -6.06 -13.84
CA ILE A 54 3.26 -5.27 -14.89
C ILE A 54 2.30 -4.18 -15.34
N ASP A 55 2.72 -2.92 -15.19
CA ASP A 55 2.07 -1.75 -15.78
C ASP A 55 2.59 -1.53 -17.19
N ASP A 56 1.89 -2.10 -18.17
CA ASP A 56 2.23 -2.03 -19.59
C ASP A 56 1.58 -0.84 -20.32
N LYS A 57 0.86 0.04 -19.60
CA LYS A 57 0.15 1.19 -20.18
C LYS A 57 1.03 2.14 -20.99
N ALA A 58 2.34 2.16 -20.71
CA ALA A 58 3.30 2.99 -21.40
C ALA A 58 3.90 2.33 -22.66
N CYS A 59 3.49 1.11 -23.01
CA CYS A 59 3.93 0.43 -24.21
C CYS A 59 3.15 0.93 -25.44
N ARG A 60 3.89 1.26 -26.50
CA ARG A 60 3.38 1.90 -27.73
C ARG A 60 3.93 1.19 -28.97
N GLY A 61 3.35 1.45 -30.13
CA GLY A 61 3.67 0.74 -31.37
C GLY A 61 2.73 -0.43 -31.64
N VAL A 62 1.42 -0.19 -31.51
CA VAL A 62 0.37 -1.24 -31.62
C VAL A 62 -0.16 -1.34 -33.06
N HIS A 63 0.07 -0.31 -33.88
CA HIS A 63 -0.33 -0.29 -35.28
C HIS A 63 0.75 -0.83 -36.21
N ALA A 64 0.33 -1.46 -37.32
CA ALA A 64 1.24 -2.00 -38.32
C ALA A 64 2.10 -0.89 -38.93
N GLY A 65 3.43 -1.05 -38.82
CA GLY A 65 4.43 -0.08 -39.31
C GLY A 65 5.03 0.82 -38.23
N GLU A 66 4.47 0.85 -37.02
CA GLU A 66 5.07 1.58 -35.90
C GLU A 66 6.21 0.77 -35.26
N ARG A 67 7.28 1.45 -34.82
CA ARG A 67 8.33 0.81 -34.01
C ARG A 67 7.80 0.53 -32.61
N HIS A 68 7.74 -0.74 -32.24
CA HIS A 68 7.39 -1.16 -30.89
C HIS A 68 8.34 -0.54 -29.85
N ARG A 69 7.78 0.19 -28.89
CA ARG A 69 8.51 0.82 -27.78
C ARG A 69 7.76 0.55 -26.49
N CYS A 70 8.24 -0.41 -25.71
CA CYS A 70 7.66 -0.75 -24.42
C CYS A 70 8.43 -0.10 -23.28
N ARG A 71 7.72 0.61 -22.41
CA ARG A 71 8.24 1.22 -21.18
C ARG A 71 7.45 0.71 -19.97
N ALA A 72 7.10 -0.57 -20.00
CA ALA A 72 6.37 -1.20 -18.91
C ALA A 72 7.12 -1.06 -17.59
N LYS A 73 6.39 -0.92 -16.49
CA LYS A 73 6.95 -0.80 -15.14
C LYS A 73 6.46 -1.94 -14.26
N LEU A 74 7.29 -2.34 -13.30
CA LEU A 74 6.85 -3.19 -12.22
C LEU A 74 6.04 -2.34 -11.22
N GLY A 75 4.79 -2.71 -11.01
CA GLY A 75 3.91 -2.15 -9.99
C GLY A 75 3.66 -3.15 -8.86
N TYR A 76 3.16 -2.66 -7.73
CA TYR A 76 2.77 -3.48 -6.59
C TYR A 76 1.37 -3.13 -6.12
N SER A 77 0.59 -4.15 -5.78
CA SER A 77 -0.68 -4.02 -5.06
C SER A 77 -0.48 -4.44 -3.61
N LEU A 78 -0.79 -3.56 -2.66
CA LEU A 78 -0.70 -3.85 -1.23
C LEU A 78 -2.10 -4.09 -0.67
N ARG A 79 -2.31 -5.25 -0.03
CA ARG A 79 -3.59 -5.60 0.62
C ARG A 79 -3.37 -6.12 2.03
N ALA A 80 -4.28 -5.79 2.94
CA ALA A 80 -4.24 -6.22 4.33
C ALA A 80 -5.64 -6.64 4.80
N SER A 81 -5.72 -7.36 5.93
CA SER A 81 -7.00 -7.71 6.58
C SER A 81 -7.40 -6.69 7.66
N GLY A 82 -6.43 -5.98 8.23
CA GLY A 82 -6.63 -5.02 9.31
C GLY A 82 -5.41 -4.15 9.56
N MET A 83 -5.49 -3.31 10.60
CA MET A 83 -4.36 -2.51 11.08
C MET A 83 -4.46 -2.32 12.59
N LYS A 84 -3.31 -2.27 13.27
CA LYS A 84 -3.21 -2.10 14.72
C LYS A 84 -2.05 -1.17 15.12
N PRO A 85 -2.02 -0.67 16.37
CA PRO A 85 -0.90 0.11 16.88
C PRO A 85 0.42 -0.68 16.84
N VAL A 86 1.53 0.01 16.61
CA VAL A 86 2.87 -0.55 16.78
C VAL A 86 3.09 -0.85 18.27
N GLY A 87 3.60 -2.06 18.59
CA GLY A 87 3.84 -2.48 19.98
C GLY A 87 2.63 -3.05 20.72
N ALA A 88 1.47 -3.22 20.07
CA ALA A 88 0.35 -3.93 20.66
C ALA A 88 0.73 -5.40 20.96
N LYS A 89 0.75 -5.76 22.25
CA LYS A 89 0.88 -7.16 22.69
C LYS A 89 -0.24 -7.98 22.03
N PRO A 90 0.02 -9.19 21.50
CA PRO A 90 -1.04 -9.98 20.89
C PRO A 90 -2.18 -10.14 21.90
N ALA A 91 -3.40 -9.79 21.50
CA ALA A 91 -4.57 -10.11 22.30
C ALA A 91 -4.62 -11.63 22.45
N ALA A 92 -4.64 -12.12 23.70
CA ALA A 92 -4.80 -13.52 23.97
C ALA A 92 -6.07 -14.01 23.25
N LYS A 93 -5.96 -15.13 22.52
CA LYS A 93 -7.09 -15.78 21.86
C LYS A 93 -8.19 -15.98 22.90
N ALA A 94 -9.37 -15.39 22.67
CA ALA A 94 -10.58 -15.82 23.36
C ALA A 94 -10.84 -17.28 22.95
N ALA A 95 -10.93 -18.15 23.95
CA ALA A 95 -11.20 -19.58 23.82
C ALA A 95 -12.67 -19.83 23.47
#